data_AF-A0AAE0T6A7-F1
#
_entry.id   AF-A0AAE0T6A7-F1
#
_cell.length_a   1.000
_cell.length_b   1.000
_cell.length_c   1.000
_cell.angle_alpha   90.00
_cell.angle_beta   90.00
_cell.angle_gamma   90.00
#
_symmetry.space_group_name_H-M   'P 1'
#
loop_
_entity.id
_entity.type
_entity.pdbx_description
1 polymer ?
#
loop_
_entity_poly.entity_id
_entity_poly.type
_entity_poly.pdbx_seq_one_letter_code
_entity_poly.pdbx_strand_id
1 'polypeptide(L)'
;MTACRIVKTFMSKEKDKRLAEQLPLPISTFLRSFYMKNITFYCMLFTKSVTGVYQALGYFLGFLKISLEEESLPEFFHGNYLLQNDFPFCAEGGQVNLFENVSRDTLINARRSFGTCCPSYLKCLTRRFLQHIRNNVHNNQTVRQLRIRN
;
A
#
# COMPACT_ATOMS: atom_id res chain seq x y z
N MET A 1 11.24 0.31 7.35
CA MET A 1 11.49 1.77 7.31
C MET A 1 12.27 2.24 6.09
N THR A 2 13.41 1.63 5.75
CA THR A 2 14.22 2.04 4.56
C THR A 2 13.43 2.00 3.25
N ALA A 3 12.65 0.94 3.00
CA ALA A 3 11.78 0.86 1.82
C ALA A 3 10.76 2.02 1.75
N CYS A 4 10.12 2.36 2.87
CA CYS A 4 9.21 3.51 2.94
C CYS A 4 9.91 4.84 2.60
N ARG A 5 11.14 5.04 3.11
CA ARG A 5 11.95 6.23 2.79
C ARG A 5 12.30 6.29 1.30
N ILE A 6 12.72 5.17 0.72
CA ILE A 6 13.01 5.06 -0.72
C ILE A 6 11.78 5.42 -1.56
N VAL A 7 10.61 4.84 -1.23
CA VAL A 7 9.36 5.18 -1.93
C VAL A 7 9.04 6.66 -1.77
N LYS A 8 9.11 7.21 -0.55
CA LYS A 8 8.85 8.62 -0.31
C LYS A 8 9.76 9.53 -1.15
N THR A 9 11.06 9.26 -1.17
CA THR A 9 12.03 10.04 -1.94
C THR A 9 11.79 9.92 -3.45
N PHE A 10 11.53 8.72 -3.96
CA PHE A 10 11.21 8.50 -5.37
C PHE A 10 9.96 9.29 -5.78
N MET A 11 8.91 9.19 -4.97
CA MET A 11 7.64 9.87 -5.17
C MET A 11 7.77 11.40 -5.15
N SER A 12 8.60 11.95 -4.26
CA SER A 12 8.93 13.38 -4.26
C SER A 12 9.64 13.82 -5.54
N LYS A 13 10.68 13.09 -5.97
CA LYS A 13 11.41 13.41 -7.20
C LYS A 13 10.53 13.35 -8.46
N GLU A 14 9.65 12.34 -8.54
CA GLU A 14 8.68 12.22 -9.64
C GLU A 14 7.66 13.38 -9.64
N LYS A 15 7.25 13.86 -8.46
CA LYS A 15 6.39 15.05 -8.33
C LYS A 15 7.04 16.27 -8.97
N ASP A 16 8.29 16.53 -8.58
CA ASP A 16 9.01 17.73 -9.00
C ASP A 16 9.27 17.68 -10.52
N LYS A 17 9.63 16.51 -11.05
CA LYS A 17 9.81 16.29 -12.48
C LYS A 17 8.53 16.54 -13.28
N ARG A 18 7.41 15.95 -12.86
CA ARG A 18 6.14 16.11 -13.59
C ARG A 18 5.55 17.51 -13.50
N LEU A 19 5.77 18.21 -12.38
CA LEU A 19 5.43 19.63 -12.26
C LEU A 19 6.23 20.47 -13.27
N ALA A 20 7.52 20.21 -13.42
CA ALA A 20 8.35 20.88 -14.40
C ALA A 20 7.91 20.59 -15.85
N GLU A 21 7.42 19.38 -16.12
CA GLU A 21 6.96 18.93 -17.45
C GLU A 21 5.45 19.19 -17.70
N GLN A 22 4.73 19.87 -16.78
CA GLN A 22 3.27 20.07 -16.81
C GLN A 22 2.45 18.78 -17.03
N LEU A 23 3.00 17.64 -16.58
CA LEU A 23 2.36 16.34 -16.71
C LEU A 23 1.33 16.12 -15.58
N PRO A 24 0.35 15.21 -15.78
CA PRO A 24 -0.63 14.86 -14.75
C PRO A 24 0.05 14.49 -13.43
N LEU A 25 -0.45 15.07 -12.34
CA LEU A 25 0.14 14.96 -11.01
C LEU A 25 0.32 13.48 -10.63
N PRO A 26 1.53 13.08 -10.18
CA PRO A 26 1.81 11.70 -9.86
C PRO A 26 1.09 11.25 -8.60
N ILE A 27 1.01 9.93 -8.40
CA ILE A 27 0.49 9.31 -7.18
C ILE A 27 1.08 9.89 -5.86
N SER A 28 2.25 10.54 -5.93
CA SER A 28 2.89 11.20 -4.79
C SER A 28 2.14 12.41 -4.23
N THR A 29 1.26 13.05 -4.99
CA THR A 29 0.37 14.10 -4.44
C THR A 29 -0.76 13.51 -3.60
N PHE A 30 -1.12 12.26 -3.88
CA PHE A 30 -2.14 11.50 -3.16
C PHE A 30 -1.57 10.79 -1.93
N LEU A 31 -0.38 10.19 -2.05
CA LEU A 31 0.24 9.38 -0.98
C LEU A 31 0.85 10.24 0.13
N ARG A 32 0.00 10.63 1.09
CA ARG A 32 0.44 11.30 2.31
C ARG A 32 1.34 10.39 3.15
N SER A 33 2.19 10.99 3.98
CA SER A 33 3.07 10.25 4.90
C SER A 33 2.29 9.30 5.82
N PHE A 34 1.03 9.63 6.15
CA PHE A 34 0.14 8.78 6.93
C PHE A 34 -0.18 7.45 6.22
N TYR A 35 -0.59 7.48 4.94
CA TYR A 35 -0.85 6.27 4.16
C TYR A 35 0.40 5.40 4.03
N MET A 36 1.58 6.02 3.85
CA MET A 36 2.84 5.28 3.78
C MET A 36 3.19 4.58 5.10
N LYS A 37 2.95 5.24 6.24
CA LYS A 37 3.14 4.61 7.56
C LYS A 37 2.19 3.43 7.73
N ASN A 38 0.93 3.62 7.37
CA ASN A 38 -0.09 2.59 7.46
C ASN A 38 0.28 1.32 6.65
N ILE A 39 0.69 1.50 5.39
CA ILE A 39 1.19 0.41 4.53
C ILE A 39 2.44 -0.23 5.12
N THR A 40 3.32 0.55 5.75
CA THR A 40 4.53 0.02 6.41
C THR A 40 4.18 -0.92 7.55
N PHE A 41 3.16 -0.61 8.35
CA PHE A 41 2.71 -1.49 9.43
C PHE A 41 2.17 -2.82 8.88
N TYR A 42 1.35 -2.79 7.83
CA TYR A 42 0.91 -4.02 7.16
C TYR A 42 2.08 -4.83 6.60
N CYS A 43 3.07 -4.16 6.00
CA CYS A 43 4.27 -4.85 5.56
C CYS A 43 4.96 -5.55 6.75
N MET A 44 5.18 -4.87 7.87
CA MET A 44 5.79 -5.48 9.06
C MET A 44 4.99 -6.67 9.58
N LEU A 45 3.66 -6.55 9.63
CA LEU A 45 2.77 -7.62 10.09
C LEU A 45 2.86 -8.88 9.21
N PHE A 46 2.82 -8.72 7.89
CA PHE A 46 2.86 -9.84 6.96
C PHE A 46 4.26 -10.39 6.72
N THR A 47 5.29 -9.70 7.18
CA THR A 47 6.67 -10.06 6.87
C THR A 47 7.56 -10.15 8.08
N LYS A 48 7.31 -11.19 8.87
CA LYS A 48 8.14 -11.52 10.04
C LYS A 48 9.62 -11.78 9.68
N SER A 49 9.97 -12.00 8.40
CA SER A 49 11.34 -12.35 7.97
C SER A 49 11.78 -11.74 6.62
N VAL A 50 11.50 -10.45 6.35
CA VAL A 50 12.11 -9.82 5.16
C VAL A 50 13.63 -9.68 5.36
N THR A 51 14.41 -10.36 4.51
CA THR A 51 15.87 -10.36 4.62
C THR A 51 16.55 -9.24 3.83
N GLY A 52 15.80 -8.40 3.09
CA GLY A 52 16.39 -7.34 2.28
C GLY A 52 15.46 -6.20 1.85
N VAL A 53 16.07 -5.04 1.58
CA VAL A 53 15.37 -3.80 1.23
C VAL A 53 14.55 -3.93 -0.06
N TYR A 54 15.04 -4.65 -1.07
CA TYR A 54 14.32 -4.87 -2.32
C TYR A 54 13.05 -5.69 -2.13
N GLN A 55 13.12 -6.70 -1.26
CA GLN A 55 11.96 -7.52 -0.94
C GLN A 55 10.94 -6.65 -0.18
N ALA A 56 11.35 -5.91 0.85
CA ALA A 56 10.48 -4.98 1.58
C ALA A 56 9.82 -3.94 0.66
N LEU A 57 10.54 -3.46 -0.35
CA LEU A 57 10.03 -2.55 -1.37
C LEU A 57 8.96 -3.23 -2.23
N GLY A 58 9.16 -4.48 -2.62
CA GLY A 58 8.15 -5.29 -3.33
C GLY A 58 6.87 -5.46 -2.52
N TYR A 59 6.97 -5.74 -1.21
CA TYR A 59 5.83 -5.82 -0.30
C TYR A 59 5.07 -4.49 -0.23
N PHE A 60 5.79 -3.40 0.00
CA PHE A 60 5.19 -2.07 0.12
C PHE A 60 4.42 -1.70 -1.15
N LEU A 61 5.06 -1.85 -2.31
CA LEU A 61 4.46 -1.49 -3.59
C LEU A 61 3.31 -2.41 -3.98
N GLY A 62 3.40 -3.70 -3.64
CA GLY A 62 2.33 -4.63 -3.90
C GLY A 62 1.10 -4.40 -3.04
N PHE A 63 1.30 -4.11 -1.75
CA PHE A 63 0.19 -3.74 -0.88
C PHE A 63 -0.48 -2.46 -1.36
N LEU A 64 0.32 -1.42 -1.69
CA LEU A 64 -0.19 -0.18 -2.27
C LEU A 64 -0.98 -0.44 -3.56
N LYS A 65 -0.46 -1.29 -4.45
CA LYS A 65 -1.14 -1.64 -5.69
C LYS A 65 -2.52 -2.25 -5.42
N ILE A 66 -2.60 -3.24 -4.55
CA ILE A 66 -3.88 -3.89 -4.22
C ILE A 66 -4.85 -2.87 -3.61
N SER A 67 -4.37 -2.03 -2.67
CA SER A 67 -5.22 -1.00 -2.08
C SER A 67 -5.81 -0.02 -3.11
N LEU A 68 -5.05 0.32 -4.15
CA LEU A 68 -5.54 1.15 -5.25
C LEU A 68 -6.49 0.39 -6.18
N GLU A 69 -6.31 -0.92 -6.37
CA GLU A 69 -7.18 -1.77 -7.19
C GLU A 69 -8.53 -2.02 -6.52
N GLU A 70 -8.52 -2.21 -5.20
CA GLU A 70 -9.71 -2.43 -4.38
C GLU A 70 -10.37 -1.11 -3.92
N GLU A 71 -9.78 0.05 -4.24
CA GLU A 71 -10.21 1.38 -3.78
C GLU A 71 -10.32 1.45 -2.24
N SER A 72 -9.48 0.68 -1.54
CA SER A 72 -9.53 0.52 -0.08
C SER A 72 -8.14 0.43 0.55
N LEU A 73 -7.91 1.24 1.58
CA LEU A 73 -6.75 1.15 2.46
C LEU A 73 -7.24 1.06 3.92
N PRO A 74 -7.41 -0.15 4.44
CA PRO A 74 -7.66 -0.41 5.86
C PRO A 74 -6.74 0.38 6.78
N GLU A 75 -7.27 1.08 7.77
CA GLU A 75 -6.44 1.62 8.84
C GLU A 75 -5.85 0.47 9.68
N PHE A 76 -4.59 0.59 10.09
CA PHE A 76 -3.89 -0.51 10.75
C PHE A 76 -4.33 -0.74 12.20
N PHE A 77 -4.61 0.33 12.97
CA PHE A 77 -4.87 0.26 14.41
C PHE A 77 -6.35 0.31 14.82
N HIS A 78 -7.29 0.38 13.86
CA HIS A 78 -8.72 0.48 14.14
C HIS A 78 -9.50 -0.59 13.38
N GLY A 79 -10.28 -1.41 14.10
CA GLY A 79 -11.09 -2.50 13.53
C GLY A 79 -10.27 -3.59 12.83
N ASN A 80 -8.97 -3.72 13.14
CA ASN A 80 -8.09 -4.66 12.47
C ASN A 80 -8.02 -5.99 13.24
N TYR A 81 -8.84 -6.97 12.86
CA TYR A 81 -8.87 -8.27 13.52
C TYR A 81 -7.54 -9.04 13.46
N LEU A 82 -6.62 -8.68 12.55
CA LEU A 82 -5.30 -9.31 12.50
C LEU A 82 -4.46 -8.98 13.74
N LEU A 83 -4.80 -7.89 14.44
CA LEU A 83 -4.15 -7.47 15.67
C LEU A 83 -4.85 -8.02 16.93
N GLN A 84 -5.97 -8.74 16.82
CA GLN A 84 -6.79 -9.11 17.97
C GLN A 84 -6.00 -9.87 19.07
N ASN A 85 -5.02 -10.69 18.67
CA ASN A 85 -4.22 -11.48 19.61
C ASN A 85 -3.10 -10.66 20.28
N ASP A 86 -2.54 -9.65 19.59
CA ASP A 86 -1.38 -8.89 20.06
C ASP A 86 -1.78 -7.51 20.64
N PHE A 87 -2.86 -6.92 20.12
CA PHE A 87 -3.42 -5.61 20.47
C PHE A 87 -4.96 -5.66 20.40
N PRO A 88 -5.65 -6.28 21.37
CA PRO A 88 -7.09 -6.52 21.32
C PRO A 88 -7.92 -5.23 21.17
N PHE A 89 -7.50 -4.14 21.80
CA PHE A 89 -8.14 -2.83 21.70
C PHE A 89 -8.13 -2.25 20.26
N CYS A 90 -7.16 -2.65 19.42
CA CYS A 90 -7.09 -2.23 18.02
C CYS A 90 -8.05 -3.02 17.11
N ALA A 91 -8.57 -4.15 17.59
CA ALA A 91 -9.55 -4.95 16.88
C ALA A 91 -10.99 -4.57 17.22
N GLU A 92 -11.19 -3.69 18.21
CA GLU A 92 -12.51 -3.18 18.58
C GLU A 92 -13.00 -2.14 17.56
N GLY A 93 -14.30 -2.17 17.26
CA GLY A 93 -14.96 -1.25 16.34
C GLY A 93 -14.97 -1.69 14.86
N GLY A 94 -15.57 -0.86 14.01
CA GLY A 94 -15.64 -1.07 12.57
C GLY A 94 -14.30 -0.76 11.89
N GLN A 95 -14.00 -1.50 10.83
CA GLN A 95 -12.79 -1.29 10.04
C GLN A 95 -12.86 0.04 9.29
N VAL A 96 -11.86 0.91 9.50
CA VAL A 96 -11.80 2.23 8.86
C VAL A 96 -11.08 2.14 7.51
N ASN A 97 -11.69 2.68 6.45
CA ASN A 97 -11.04 2.79 5.14
C ASN A 97 -10.43 4.20 4.97
N LEU A 98 -9.11 4.29 4.91
CA LEU A 98 -8.40 5.55 4.70
C LEU A 98 -8.65 6.20 3.33
N PHE A 99 -9.21 5.45 2.37
CA PHE A 99 -9.59 5.96 1.05
C PHE A 99 -11.07 6.39 0.96
N GLU A 100 -11.85 6.26 2.03
CA GLU A 100 -13.30 6.56 2.03
C GLU A 100 -13.63 7.97 1.54
N ASN A 101 -12.83 8.96 1.95
CA ASN A 101 -13.04 10.37 1.58
C ASN A 101 -12.25 10.80 0.33
N VAL A 102 -11.70 9.85 -0.43
CA VAL A 102 -10.92 10.13 -1.64
C VAL A 102 -11.83 9.98 -2.85
N SER A 103 -11.87 10.99 -3.72
CA SER A 103 -12.66 10.88 -4.95
C SER A 103 -12.18 9.74 -5.83
N ARG A 104 -13.14 9.06 -6.46
CA ARG A 104 -12.86 7.91 -7.33
C ARG A 104 -11.92 8.26 -8.48
N ASP A 105 -12.06 9.46 -9.06
CA ASP A 105 -11.17 9.94 -10.11
C ASP A 105 -9.72 10.08 -9.62
N THR A 106 -9.53 10.52 -8.38
CA THR A 106 -8.20 10.58 -7.75
C THR A 106 -7.60 9.18 -7.62
N LEU A 107 -8.38 8.19 -7.20
CA LEU A 107 -7.93 6.80 -7.08
C LEU A 107 -7.62 6.18 -8.46
N ILE A 108 -8.44 6.42 -9.47
CA ILE A 108 -8.21 5.97 -10.85
C ILE A 108 -6.91 6.58 -11.39
N ASN A 109 -6.70 7.89 -11.20
CA ASN A 109 -5.49 8.58 -11.63
C ASN A 109 -4.26 8.09 -10.87
N ALA A 110 -4.37 7.88 -9.56
CA ALA A 110 -3.31 7.29 -8.74
C ALA A 110 -2.95 5.88 -9.25
N ARG A 111 -3.94 5.03 -9.55
CA ARG A 111 -3.72 3.68 -10.11
C ARG A 111 -3.03 3.72 -11.48
N ARG A 112 -3.45 4.61 -12.38
CA ARG A 112 -2.83 4.81 -13.70
C ARG A 112 -1.41 5.34 -13.58
N SER A 113 -1.18 6.33 -12.71
CA SER A 113 0.14 6.88 -12.42
C SER A 113 1.05 5.82 -11.80
N PHE A 114 0.54 4.98 -10.90
CA PHE A 114 1.32 3.88 -10.33
C PHE A 114 1.75 2.88 -11.41
N GLY A 115 0.86 2.50 -12.33
CA GLY A 115 1.21 1.60 -13.44
C GLY A 115 2.26 2.12 -14.41
N THR A 116 2.34 3.46 -14.59
CA THR A 116 3.28 4.14 -15.49
C THR A 116 4.59 4.54 -14.81
N CYS A 117 4.55 4.97 -13.55
CA CYS A 117 5.73 5.34 -12.76
C CYS A 117 6.48 4.14 -12.18
N CYS A 118 5.85 2.97 -12.08
CA CYS A 118 6.48 1.79 -11.49
C CYS A 118 7.41 1.12 -12.52
N PRO A 119 8.75 1.21 -12.37
CA PRO A 119 9.70 0.67 -13.33
C PRO A 119 9.53 -0.85 -13.50
N SER A 120 9.96 -1.37 -14.65
CA SER A 120 9.90 -2.80 -14.98
C SER A 120 10.51 -3.72 -13.90
N TYR A 121 11.56 -3.27 -13.21
CA TYR A 121 12.15 -4.03 -12.09
C TYR A 121 11.24 -4.10 -10.86
N LEU A 122 10.47 -3.04 -10.57
CA LEU A 122 9.50 -3.03 -9.46
C LEU A 122 8.29 -3.93 -9.78
N LYS A 123 7.88 -4.04 -11.06
CA LYS A 123 6.84 -4.99 -11.51
C LYS A 123 7.22 -6.44 -11.20
N CYS A 124 8.51 -6.79 -11.33
CA CYS A 124 9.02 -8.12 -10.99
C CYS A 124 8.96 -8.38 -9.47
N LEU A 125 9.32 -7.37 -8.67
CA LEU A 125 9.22 -7.44 -7.20
C LEU A 125 7.77 -7.52 -6.71
N THR A 126 6.84 -6.83 -7.38
CA THR A 126 5.40 -6.93 -7.06
C THR A 126 4.85 -8.32 -7.36
N ARG A 127 5.27 -8.96 -8.46
CA ARG A 127 4.85 -10.34 -8.79
C ARG A 127 5.31 -11.34 -7.73
N ARG A 128 6.56 -11.26 -7.28
CA ARG A 128 7.08 -12.11 -6.20
C ARG A 128 6.32 -11.89 -4.89
N PHE A 129 5.94 -10.66 -4.56
CA PHE A 129 5.08 -10.38 -3.42
C PHE A 129 3.68 -10.98 -3.57
N LEU A 130 3.01 -10.75 -4.70
CA LEU A 130 1.68 -11.30 -4.96
C LEU A 130 1.69 -12.84 -4.91
N GLN A 131 2.78 -13.46 -5.38
CA GLN A 131 2.98 -14.89 -5.27
C GLN A 131 3.29 -15.33 -3.83
N HIS A 132 4.06 -14.56 -3.06
CA HIS A 132 4.27 -14.84 -1.65
C HIS A 132 2.97 -14.73 -0.84
N ILE A 133 2.16 -13.69 -1.07
CA ILE A 133 0.81 -13.61 -0.51
C ILE A 133 0.02 -14.84 -0.95
N ARG A 134 -0.08 -15.14 -2.24
CA ARG A 134 -0.85 -16.29 -2.73
C ARG A 134 -0.41 -17.64 -2.14
N ASN A 135 0.89 -17.80 -1.86
CA ASN A 135 1.47 -19.07 -1.40
C ASN A 135 1.51 -19.20 0.14
N ASN A 136 1.62 -18.09 0.89
CA ASN A 136 1.71 -18.09 2.35
C ASN A 136 0.40 -17.64 3.03
N VAL A 137 -0.49 -17.01 2.27
CA VAL A 137 -1.80 -16.55 2.72
C VAL A 137 -2.83 -17.57 2.25
N HIS A 138 -2.82 -18.74 2.89
CA HIS A 138 -3.98 -19.63 2.93
C HIS A 138 -5.11 -19.06 3.80
N ASN A 139 -4.92 -17.88 4.41
CA ASN A 139 -5.99 -17.13 5.03
C ASN A 139 -6.48 -16.04 4.10
N ASN A 140 -7.65 -16.25 3.48
CA ASN A 140 -8.51 -15.27 2.81
C ASN A 140 -8.66 -13.90 3.51
N GLN A 141 -8.10 -13.70 4.69
CA GLN A 141 -8.20 -12.57 5.59
C GLN A 141 -7.63 -11.24 5.03
N THR A 142 -6.39 -11.18 4.54
CA THR A 142 -5.81 -9.91 4.03
C THR A 142 -6.56 -9.37 2.81
N VAL A 143 -6.97 -10.27 1.89
CA VAL A 143 -7.80 -9.90 0.74
C VAL A 143 -9.23 -9.58 1.18
N ARG A 144 -9.79 -10.30 2.16
CA ARG A 144 -11.10 -9.97 2.76
C ARG A 144 -11.10 -8.58 3.42
N GLN A 145 -10.03 -8.20 4.12
CA GLN A 145 -9.84 -6.87 4.72
C GLN A 145 -9.79 -5.77 3.66
N LEU A 146 -9.14 -6.02 2.52
CA LEU A 146 -9.07 -5.07 1.42
C LEU A 146 -10.38 -5.01 0.61
N ARG A 147 -11.18 -6.09 0.62
CA ARG A 147 -12.47 -6.21 -0.08
C ARG A 147 -13.67 -5.74 0.73
N ILE A 148 -13.49 -5.15 1.92
CA ILE A 148 -14.60 -4.54 2.65
C ILE A 148 -15.07 -3.32 1.85
N ARG A 149 -16.01 -3.58 0.94
CA ARG A 149 -16.86 -2.58 0.32
C ARG A 149 -18.06 -2.41 1.25
N ASN A 150 -18.32 -1.15 1.62
CA ASN A 150 -19.65 -0.74 2.07
C ASN A 150 -20.65 -0.98 0.94
#